data_AF-A0A928JNZ5-F1
#
_entry.id   AF-A0A928JNZ5-F1
#
_cell.length_a   1.000
_cell.length_b   1.000
_cell.length_c   1.000
_cell.angle_alpha   90.00
_cell.angle_beta   90.00
_cell.angle_gamma   90.00
#
_symmetry.space_group_name_H-M   'P 1'
#
loop_
_entity.id
_entity.type
_entity.pdbx_description
1 polymer ?
#
loop_
_entity_poly.entity_id
_entity_poly.type
_entity_poly.pdbx_seq_one_letter_code
_entity_poly.pdbx_strand_id
1 'polypeptide(L)'
;MPQEVNPRIHVSDFDFPHEPYHCDDPEKKKLVIKLAKLITDNIPRKLPGGMHENHMDFWILDRLLTKDEVRFMLSFKERRKGRDITWLALQNDMSIEEAQKVVDHLLWIGILEQNRDNEDHSIQYAIPKWVIGSGEYMVEHPTLPDDCPEVATMFNLAPQEPLELAAKLVPPGGAGIGMHVIPVEKAIPNTNQQVSVEHLSHWLNKYDTFCTMVCACRKAQRIRGEGVGDIEGYMCIGVGDIAEFLVTSGKDAHYISREEALDIINRSEKKGFVHQIVNVDGPERIVGICNCS
;
A
#
# COMPACT_ATOMS: atom_id res chain seq x y z
N MET A 1 6.43 13.76 -18.99
CA MET A 1 7.20 12.58 -18.53
C MET A 1 8.07 13.01 -17.36
N PRO A 2 8.02 12.33 -16.21
CA PRO A 2 9.01 12.57 -15.16
C PRO A 2 10.40 12.29 -15.78
N GLN A 3 11.19 13.33 -15.95
CA GLN A 3 12.33 13.35 -16.89
C GLN A 3 13.53 12.48 -16.44
N GLU A 4 13.43 11.81 -15.30
CA GLU A 4 14.51 11.05 -14.66
C GLU A 4 14.15 9.58 -14.39
N VAL A 5 13.07 9.06 -15.00
CA VAL A 5 12.65 7.68 -14.74
C VAL A 5 13.42 6.72 -15.66
N ASN A 6 14.00 5.66 -15.08
CA ASN A 6 14.67 4.60 -15.82
C ASN A 6 13.75 4.05 -16.93
N PRO A 7 14.24 3.84 -18.17
CA PRO A 7 13.43 3.34 -19.30
C PRO A 7 12.80 1.96 -19.09
N ARG A 8 13.13 1.24 -18.01
CA ARG A 8 12.52 -0.04 -17.61
C ARG A 8 11.30 0.11 -16.70
N ILE A 9 11.04 1.31 -16.19
CA ILE A 9 9.87 1.57 -15.36
C ILE A 9 8.71 1.84 -16.31
N HIS A 10 7.63 1.12 -16.09
CA HIS A 10 6.38 1.32 -16.81
C HIS A 10 5.76 2.65 -16.37
N VAL A 11 5.63 3.58 -17.31
CA VAL A 11 5.08 4.92 -17.10
C VAL A 11 3.98 5.21 -18.10
N SER A 12 3.09 6.12 -17.73
CA SER A 12 2.01 6.68 -18.53
C SER A 12 2.20 8.17 -18.73
N ASP A 13 1.63 8.74 -19.80
CA ASP A 13 1.57 10.19 -20.00
C ASP A 13 0.77 10.91 -18.90
N PHE A 14 -0.12 10.18 -18.22
CA PHE A 14 -0.88 10.66 -17.07
C PHE A 14 -0.12 10.54 -15.75
N ASP A 15 1.13 10.05 -15.76
CA ASP A 15 1.91 9.94 -14.53
C ASP A 15 2.47 11.30 -14.06
N PHE A 16 2.45 11.45 -12.73
CA PHE A 16 2.91 12.62 -12.00
C PHE A 16 4.37 12.51 -11.54
N PRO A 17 5.02 13.65 -11.26
CA PRO A 17 4.53 15.00 -11.51
C PRO A 17 4.72 15.41 -12.99
N HIS A 18 3.79 16.18 -13.54
CA HIS A 18 3.88 16.65 -14.93
C HIS A 18 4.92 17.77 -15.11
N GLU A 19 5.17 18.54 -14.05
CA GLU A 19 6.19 19.57 -13.95
C GLU A 19 7.10 19.25 -12.75
N PRO A 20 8.34 19.79 -12.68
CA PRO A 20 9.18 19.61 -11.52
C PRO A 20 8.47 20.03 -10.22
N TYR A 21 8.37 19.11 -9.27
CA TYR A 21 7.69 19.34 -7.99
C TYR A 21 8.54 20.25 -7.09
N HIS A 22 7.88 21.19 -6.42
CA HIS A 22 8.50 22.08 -5.46
C HIS A 22 7.68 22.18 -4.17
N CYS A 23 8.35 22.02 -3.03
CA CYS A 23 7.79 22.25 -1.71
C CYS A 23 8.16 23.67 -1.23
N ASP A 24 7.14 24.52 -1.11
CA ASP A 24 7.30 25.93 -0.78
C ASP A 24 7.78 26.18 0.66
N ASP A 25 7.40 25.31 1.61
CA ASP A 25 7.77 25.43 3.03
C ASP A 25 9.14 24.74 3.28
N PRO A 26 10.23 25.50 3.53
CA PRO A 26 11.56 24.91 3.71
C PRO A 26 11.69 24.06 4.99
N GLU A 27 10.86 24.32 5.99
CA GLU A 27 10.80 23.53 7.22
C GLU A 27 10.09 22.20 6.95
N LYS A 28 8.92 22.27 6.31
CA LYS A 28 8.16 21.08 5.91
C LYS A 28 9.00 20.18 5.01
N LYS A 29 9.67 20.74 4.01
CA LYS A 29 10.60 20.02 3.12
C LYS A 29 11.65 19.21 3.90
N LYS A 30 12.27 19.79 4.94
CA LYS A 30 13.25 19.07 5.77
C LYS A 30 12.62 17.92 6.54
N LEU A 31 11.39 18.08 7.01
CA LEU A 31 10.65 17.04 7.74
C LEU A 31 10.20 15.92 6.79
N VAL A 32 9.66 16.28 5.62
CA VAL A 32 9.23 15.32 4.60
C VAL A 32 10.41 14.50 4.10
N ILE A 33 11.59 15.09 3.87
CA ILE A 33 12.80 14.32 3.52
C ILE A 33 13.11 13.26 4.59
N LYS A 34 12.98 13.59 5.88
CA LYS A 34 13.22 12.62 6.97
C LYS A 34 12.18 11.51 6.94
N LEU A 35 10.91 11.85 6.76
CA LEU A 35 9.83 10.89 6.73
C LEU A 35 9.93 9.97 5.50
N ALA A 36 10.15 10.55 4.32
CA ALA A 36 10.36 9.83 3.08
C ALA A 36 11.52 8.83 3.21
N LYS A 37 12.62 9.19 3.88
CA LYS A 37 13.73 8.26 4.15
C LYS A 37 13.39 7.16 5.15
N LEU A 38 12.53 7.45 6.12
CA LEU A 38 12.02 6.44 7.05
C LEU A 38 11.16 5.42 6.31
N ILE A 39 10.34 5.87 5.35
CA ILE A 39 9.32 5.04 4.69
C ILE A 39 9.80 4.36 3.41
N THR A 40 10.68 4.98 2.62
CA THR A 40 11.10 4.46 1.31
C THR A 40 11.71 3.05 1.41
N ASP A 41 11.51 2.23 0.38
CA ASP A 41 12.23 0.98 0.19
C ASP A 41 13.42 1.12 -0.78
N ASN A 42 13.58 2.30 -1.39
CA ASN A 42 14.71 2.61 -2.25
C ASN A 42 15.96 2.96 -1.41
N ILE A 43 16.91 2.03 -1.33
CA ILE A 43 18.14 2.15 -0.52
C ILE A 43 18.95 3.42 -0.86
N PRO A 44 19.27 3.72 -2.14
CA PRO A 44 19.94 4.96 -2.52
C PRO A 44 19.30 6.23 -1.94
N ARG A 45 17.97 6.30 -1.91
CA ARG A 45 17.24 7.47 -1.39
C ARG A 45 17.41 7.69 0.11
N LYS A 46 17.77 6.64 0.87
CA LYS A 46 18.07 6.75 2.31
C LYS A 46 19.39 7.47 2.58
N LEU A 47 20.35 7.39 1.65
CA LEU A 47 21.68 7.97 1.82
C LEU A 47 21.65 9.50 1.92
N PRO A 48 22.64 10.13 2.59
CA PRO A 48 22.75 11.59 2.62
C PRO A 48 22.70 12.19 1.21
N GLY A 49 21.84 13.18 1.00
CA GLY A 49 21.65 13.80 -0.32
C GLY A 49 20.85 12.99 -1.35
N GLY A 50 20.48 11.73 -1.07
CA GLY A 50 19.80 10.88 -2.05
C GLY A 50 18.28 11.07 -2.19
N MET A 51 17.65 11.93 -1.37
CA MET A 51 16.20 12.18 -1.43
C MET A 51 15.95 13.60 -1.95
N HIS A 52 15.15 13.71 -3.03
CA HIS A 52 14.84 14.94 -3.74
C HIS A 52 13.33 15.12 -3.89
N GLU A 53 12.89 16.33 -4.24
CA GLU A 53 11.47 16.70 -4.31
C GLU A 53 10.70 15.96 -5.41
N ASN A 54 11.36 15.62 -6.52
CA ASN A 54 10.75 14.89 -7.62
C ASN A 54 10.58 13.38 -7.37
N HIS A 55 11.11 12.84 -6.26
CA HIS A 55 10.91 11.44 -5.92
C HIS A 55 9.50 11.21 -5.39
N MET A 56 8.89 10.09 -5.80
CA MET A 56 7.54 9.72 -5.37
C MET A 56 7.37 9.67 -3.86
N ASP A 57 8.40 9.20 -3.14
CA ASP A 57 8.38 9.18 -1.68
C ASP A 57 8.23 10.58 -1.07
N PHE A 58 8.74 11.63 -1.74
CA PHE A 58 8.71 12.98 -1.22
C PHE A 58 7.41 13.68 -1.58
N TRP A 59 7.09 13.80 -2.87
CA TRP A 59 5.98 14.65 -3.28
C TRP A 59 4.64 14.11 -2.79
N ILE A 60 4.47 12.79 -2.67
CA ILE A 60 3.21 12.24 -2.14
C ILE A 60 3.00 12.61 -0.67
N LEU A 61 4.07 12.51 0.12
CA LEU A 61 4.04 12.85 1.54
C LEU A 61 3.81 14.33 1.75
N ASP A 62 4.47 15.17 0.96
CA ASP A 62 4.25 16.61 1.02
C ASP A 62 2.84 16.99 0.58
N ARG A 63 2.30 16.35 -0.47
CA ARG A 63 0.98 16.65 -1.00
C ARG A 63 -0.15 16.25 -0.04
N LEU A 64 -0.01 15.12 0.64
CA LEU A 64 -1.05 14.54 1.50
C LEU A 64 -0.98 15.01 2.94
N LEU A 65 0.21 15.28 3.47
CA LEU A 65 0.38 15.54 4.90
C LEU A 65 0.62 17.02 5.17
N THR A 66 -0.02 17.51 6.22
CA THR A 66 0.35 18.76 6.86
C THR A 66 1.71 18.64 7.54
N LYS A 67 2.35 19.79 7.83
CA LYS A 67 3.63 19.81 8.52
C LYS A 67 3.58 19.13 9.91
N ASP A 68 2.46 19.27 10.62
CA ASP A 68 2.28 18.67 11.95
C ASP A 68 2.07 17.17 11.88
N GLU A 69 1.35 16.67 10.87
CA GLU A 69 1.23 15.24 10.62
C GLU A 69 2.56 14.59 10.25
N VAL A 70 3.41 15.28 9.48
CA VAL A 70 4.77 14.79 9.22
C VAL A 70 5.57 14.68 10.52
N ARG A 71 5.44 15.64 11.45
CA ARG A 71 6.07 15.54 12.79
C ARG A 71 5.51 14.37 13.60
N PHE A 72 4.19 14.19 13.58
CA PHE A 72 3.51 13.08 14.23
C PHE A 72 4.00 11.72 13.71
N MET A 73 4.05 11.56 12.39
CA MET A 73 4.56 10.35 11.73
C MET A 73 6.03 10.07 12.06
N LEU A 74 6.85 11.11 12.18
CA LEU A 74 8.25 10.97 12.60
C LEU A 74 8.40 10.48 14.06
N SER A 75 7.38 10.62 14.91
CA SER A 75 7.41 10.15 16.30
C SER A 75 7.47 8.63 16.40
N PHE A 76 6.98 7.88 15.40
CA PHE A 76 7.04 6.42 15.34
C PHE A 76 8.47 5.87 15.38
N LYS A 77 9.43 6.64 14.84
CA LYS A 77 10.88 6.35 14.70
C LYS A 77 11.23 5.14 13.82
N GLU A 78 10.35 4.15 13.73
CA GLU A 78 10.54 2.88 13.05
C GLU A 78 9.23 2.50 12.33
N ARG A 79 9.35 1.90 11.15
CA ARG A 79 8.21 1.30 10.44
C ARG A 79 7.80 -0.03 11.06
N ARG A 80 6.55 -0.46 10.83
CA ARG A 80 6.01 -1.79 11.21
C ARG A 80 6.17 -2.14 12.68
N LYS A 81 6.27 -1.14 13.54
CA LYS A 81 6.30 -1.29 14.99
C LYS A 81 5.06 -0.65 15.54
N GLY A 82 4.18 -1.49 16.08
CA GLY A 82 2.93 -1.07 16.68
C GLY A 82 3.15 -0.10 17.83
N ARG A 83 2.36 0.97 17.86
CA ARG A 83 2.29 1.97 18.92
C ARG A 83 0.84 2.12 19.35
N ASP A 84 0.60 2.05 20.65
CA ASP A 84 -0.70 2.37 21.21
C ASP A 84 -0.93 3.89 21.23
N ILE A 85 -2.20 4.30 21.37
CA ILE A 85 -2.59 5.71 21.33
C ILE A 85 -2.02 6.52 22.50
N THR A 86 -1.86 5.91 23.69
CA THR A 86 -1.36 6.58 24.88
C THR A 86 0.10 6.97 24.69
N TRP A 87 0.89 6.06 24.11
CA TRP A 87 2.27 6.33 23.74
C TRP A 87 2.37 7.44 22.70
N LEU A 88 1.53 7.40 21.65
CA LEU A 88 1.53 8.41 20.59
C LEU A 88 1.17 9.81 21.11
N ALA A 89 0.18 9.91 22.00
CA ALA A 89 -0.20 11.14 22.67
C ALA A 89 0.97 11.71 23.49
N LEU A 90 1.61 10.86 24.30
CA LEU A 90 2.76 11.26 25.12
C LEU A 90 3.96 11.73 24.28
N GLN A 91 4.28 11.04 23.17
CA GLN A 91 5.42 11.41 22.33
C GLN A 91 5.22 12.73 21.58
N ASN A 92 3.97 13.14 21.36
CA ASN A 92 3.63 14.33 20.61
C ASN A 92 3.13 15.49 21.49
N ASP A 93 3.12 15.32 22.82
CA ASP A 93 2.62 16.32 23.79
C ASP A 93 1.18 16.74 23.50
N MET A 94 0.31 15.75 23.26
CA MET A 94 -1.11 15.92 22.91
C MET A 94 -2.00 15.15 23.88
N SER A 95 -3.29 15.51 23.96
CA SER A 95 -4.28 14.66 24.60
C SER A 95 -4.49 13.37 23.79
N ILE A 96 -5.05 12.33 24.44
CA ILE A 96 -5.38 11.07 23.75
C ILE A 96 -6.41 11.33 22.63
N GLU A 97 -7.40 12.18 22.88
CA GLU A 97 -8.43 12.54 21.90
C GLU A 97 -7.85 13.31 20.71
N GLU A 98 -6.88 14.20 20.95
CA GLU A 98 -6.22 14.94 19.88
C GLU A 98 -5.33 14.01 19.04
N ALA A 99 -4.55 13.14 19.68
CA ALA A 99 -3.75 12.13 18.98
C ALA A 99 -4.63 11.19 18.16
N GLN A 100 -5.80 10.78 18.69
CA GLN A 100 -6.71 9.89 17.99
C GLN A 100 -7.26 10.54 16.72
N LYS A 101 -7.61 11.84 16.75
CA LYS A 101 -8.05 12.56 15.54
C LYS A 101 -6.98 12.58 14.45
N VAL A 102 -5.71 12.76 14.83
CA VAL A 102 -4.59 12.70 13.87
C VAL A 102 -4.45 11.30 13.30
N VAL A 103 -4.50 10.27 14.15
CA VAL A 103 -4.45 8.87 13.72
C VAL A 103 -5.61 8.52 12.79
N ASP A 104 -6.85 8.91 13.12
CA ASP A 104 -8.04 8.66 12.31
C ASP A 104 -7.88 9.24 10.91
N HIS A 105 -7.37 10.47 10.79
CA HIS A 105 -7.10 11.09 9.50
C HIS A 105 -5.98 10.37 8.73
N LEU A 106 -4.92 9.94 9.40
CA LEU A 106 -3.82 9.20 8.76
C LEU A 106 -4.22 7.78 8.31
N LEU A 107 -5.12 7.11 9.05
CA LEU A 107 -5.75 5.85 8.63
C LEU A 107 -6.67 6.08 7.42
N TRP A 108 -7.48 7.15 7.48
CA TRP A 108 -8.35 7.56 6.38
C TRP A 108 -7.56 7.84 5.09
N ILE A 109 -6.46 8.59 5.16
CA ILE A 109 -5.53 8.77 4.03
C ILE A 109 -4.94 7.42 3.61
N GLY A 110 -4.58 6.56 4.58
CA GLY A 110 -4.00 5.24 4.33
C GLY A 110 -2.48 5.19 4.50
N ILE A 111 -1.88 6.09 5.30
CA ILE A 111 -0.44 6.04 5.60
C ILE A 111 -0.13 5.37 6.95
N LEU A 112 -1.16 5.12 7.75
CA LEU A 112 -1.11 4.25 8.90
C LEU A 112 -1.97 3.01 8.67
N GLU A 113 -1.64 1.95 9.39
CA GLU A 113 -2.42 0.74 9.50
C GLU A 113 -2.75 0.48 10.97
N GLN A 114 -3.97 0.02 11.22
CA GLN A 114 -4.40 -0.48 12.52
C GLN A 114 -4.35 -2.01 12.52
N ASN A 115 -3.75 -2.60 13.56
CA ASN A 115 -3.75 -4.06 13.75
C ASN A 115 -3.75 -4.42 15.25
N ARG A 116 -3.83 -5.72 15.55
CA ARG A 116 -3.76 -6.29 16.90
C ARG A 116 -2.62 -7.32 17.02
N ASP A 117 -1.54 -7.05 16.30
CA ASP A 117 -0.35 -7.91 16.20
C ASP A 117 0.58 -7.70 17.41
N ASN A 118 0.05 -7.90 18.60
CA ASN A 118 0.75 -7.83 19.88
C ASN A 118 0.26 -8.94 20.82
N GLU A 119 0.97 -9.14 21.93
CA GLU A 119 0.71 -10.26 22.84
C GLU A 119 -0.67 -10.21 23.51
N ASP A 120 -1.24 -9.01 23.69
CA ASP A 120 -2.52 -8.80 24.37
C ASP A 120 -3.70 -8.54 23.41
N HIS A 121 -3.46 -8.59 22.10
CA HIS A 121 -4.42 -8.30 21.03
C HIS A 121 -5.12 -6.94 21.18
N SER A 122 -4.44 -5.95 21.76
CA SER A 122 -4.92 -4.57 21.84
C SER A 122 -4.69 -3.80 20.54
N ILE A 123 -5.50 -2.77 20.30
CA ILE A 123 -5.35 -1.92 19.12
C ILE A 123 -4.01 -1.17 19.17
N GLN A 124 -3.26 -1.27 18.08
CA GLN A 124 -2.03 -0.51 17.86
C GLN A 124 -1.97 -0.01 16.41
N TYR A 125 -1.13 1.00 16.20
CA TYR A 125 -0.94 1.63 14.90
C TYR A 125 0.51 1.47 14.44
N ALA A 126 0.71 1.26 13.15
CA ALA A 126 2.04 1.18 12.56
C ALA A 126 2.08 1.87 11.20
N ILE A 127 3.27 2.33 10.81
CA ILE A 127 3.54 2.73 9.43
C ILE A 127 3.73 1.43 8.62
N PRO A 128 2.85 1.11 7.65
CA PRO A 128 2.94 -0.12 6.87
C PRO A 128 4.02 0.01 5.79
N LYS A 129 4.14 -1.00 4.92
CA LYS A 129 5.00 -0.91 3.74
C LYS A 129 4.44 0.13 2.76
N TRP A 130 5.27 0.60 1.82
CA TRP A 130 4.75 1.48 0.76
C TRP A 130 3.78 0.73 -0.16
N VAL A 131 4.11 -0.51 -0.55
CA VAL A 131 3.27 -1.39 -1.36
C VAL A 131 3.16 -2.75 -0.68
N ILE A 132 1.98 -3.33 -0.78
CA ILE A 132 1.29 -4.14 0.23
C ILE A 132 1.16 -3.35 1.55
N GLY A 133 0.50 -2.19 1.46
CA GLY A 133 0.27 -1.28 2.57
C GLY A 133 -0.24 0.07 2.09
N SER A 134 0.53 1.12 2.34
CA SER A 134 0.02 2.49 2.21
C SER A 134 -0.49 2.82 0.80
N GLY A 135 0.18 2.32 -0.23
CA GLY A 135 -0.18 2.53 -1.63
C GLY A 135 -1.54 1.95 -1.99
N GLU A 136 -1.80 0.70 -1.60
CA GLU A 136 -3.12 0.09 -1.73
C GLU A 136 -4.17 0.92 -0.97
N TYR A 137 -3.90 1.25 0.29
CA TYR A 137 -4.84 1.98 1.15
C TYR A 137 -5.16 3.39 0.63
N MET A 138 -4.21 4.06 -0.02
CA MET A 138 -4.44 5.37 -0.65
C MET A 138 -5.26 5.24 -1.94
N VAL A 139 -5.01 4.23 -2.77
CA VAL A 139 -5.73 4.03 -4.04
C VAL A 139 -7.14 3.47 -3.80
N GLU A 140 -7.32 2.58 -2.84
CA GLU A 140 -8.60 2.01 -2.44
C GLU A 140 -9.52 3.00 -1.74
N HIS A 141 -8.97 4.12 -1.29
CA HIS A 141 -9.77 5.19 -0.74
C HIS A 141 -10.80 5.67 -1.77
N PRO A 142 -12.09 5.88 -1.40
CA PRO A 142 -13.15 6.17 -2.37
C PRO A 142 -12.91 7.47 -3.15
N THR A 143 -12.54 8.57 -2.48
CA THR A 143 -12.45 9.91 -3.11
C THR A 143 -11.03 10.47 -3.26
N LEU A 144 -10.12 10.17 -2.33
CA LEU A 144 -8.72 10.61 -2.36
C LEU A 144 -8.04 10.52 -3.74
N PRO A 145 -8.15 9.44 -4.53
CA PRO A 145 -7.49 9.37 -5.83
C PRO A 145 -8.11 10.28 -6.90
N ASP A 146 -9.34 10.77 -6.70
CA ASP A 146 -9.95 11.77 -7.57
C ASP A 146 -9.41 13.18 -7.25
N ASP A 147 -9.18 13.48 -5.95
CA ASP A 147 -8.63 14.77 -5.48
C ASP A 147 -7.08 14.85 -5.58
N CYS A 148 -6.43 13.69 -5.46
CA CYS A 148 -4.98 13.51 -5.46
C CYS A 148 -4.61 12.30 -6.36
N PRO A 149 -4.79 12.39 -7.69
CA PRO A 149 -4.49 11.30 -8.62
C PRO A 149 -3.03 10.86 -8.61
N GLU A 150 -2.13 11.68 -8.06
CA GLU A 150 -0.72 11.36 -7.88
C GLU A 150 -0.51 10.09 -7.03
N VAL A 151 -1.47 9.70 -6.16
CA VAL A 151 -1.43 8.43 -5.42
C VAL A 151 -1.34 7.20 -6.34
N ALA A 152 -1.98 7.25 -7.51
CA ALA A 152 -1.94 6.16 -8.47
C ALA A 152 -0.56 6.03 -9.12
N THR A 153 0.07 7.15 -9.46
CA THR A 153 1.46 7.16 -9.96
C THR A 153 2.42 6.66 -8.89
N MET A 154 2.27 7.13 -7.65
CA MET A 154 3.09 6.66 -6.53
C MET A 154 2.97 5.13 -6.37
N PHE A 155 1.74 4.61 -6.37
CA PHE A 155 1.47 3.19 -6.26
C PHE A 155 2.11 2.37 -7.40
N ASN A 156 2.14 2.90 -8.62
CA ASN A 156 2.82 2.28 -9.75
C ASN A 156 4.36 2.33 -9.64
N LEU A 157 4.93 3.44 -9.16
CA LEU A 157 6.39 3.64 -9.09
C LEU A 157 7.04 2.95 -7.88
N ALA A 158 6.37 2.96 -6.73
CA ALA A 158 6.87 2.42 -5.47
C ALA A 158 7.39 0.96 -5.52
N PRO A 159 6.78 0.02 -6.26
CA PRO A 159 7.32 -1.33 -6.40
C PRO A 159 8.45 -1.42 -7.45
N GLN A 160 8.52 -0.49 -8.41
CA GLN A 160 9.44 -0.56 -9.55
C GLN A 160 10.79 0.12 -9.27
N GLU A 161 10.79 1.31 -8.68
CA GLU A 161 11.99 2.11 -8.45
C GLU A 161 13.02 1.42 -7.50
N PRO A 162 12.62 0.74 -6.41
CA PRO A 162 13.58 0.02 -5.56
C PRO A 162 14.19 -1.21 -6.26
N LEU A 163 13.43 -1.87 -7.15
CA LEU A 163 13.89 -3.05 -7.88
C LEU A 163 14.96 -2.74 -8.92
N GLU A 164 15.09 -1.50 -9.35
CA GLU A 164 15.98 -1.11 -10.44
C GLU A 164 17.46 -1.51 -10.19
N LEU A 165 17.96 -1.30 -8.98
CA LEU A 165 19.32 -1.72 -8.59
C LEU A 165 19.40 -3.18 -8.14
N ALA A 166 18.29 -3.75 -7.69
CA ALA A 166 18.24 -5.07 -7.05
C ALA A 166 17.71 -6.18 -7.98
N ALA A 167 17.26 -5.90 -9.20
CA ALA A 167 16.62 -6.89 -10.09
C ALA A 167 17.49 -8.14 -10.35
N LYS A 168 18.82 -8.04 -10.24
CA LYS A 168 19.76 -9.17 -10.35
C LYS A 168 20.02 -9.92 -9.03
N LEU A 169 19.60 -9.36 -7.90
CA LEU A 169 19.85 -9.82 -6.53
C LEU A 169 18.56 -10.21 -5.79
N VAL A 170 17.38 -9.92 -6.36
CA VAL A 170 16.09 -10.28 -5.78
C VAL A 170 15.92 -11.80 -5.83
N PRO A 171 15.77 -12.48 -4.68
CA PRO A 171 15.50 -13.91 -4.63
C PRO A 171 14.16 -14.24 -5.32
N PRO A 172 13.96 -15.48 -5.79
CA PRO A 172 12.64 -15.94 -6.25
C PRO A 172 11.59 -15.65 -5.16
N GLY A 173 10.53 -14.92 -5.50
CA GLY A 173 9.46 -14.51 -4.57
C GLY A 173 9.47 -13.04 -4.13
N GLY A 174 10.30 -12.18 -4.73
CA GLY A 174 10.17 -10.72 -4.64
C GLY A 174 10.51 -10.09 -3.29
N ALA A 175 10.66 -10.85 -2.19
CA ALA A 175 10.92 -10.32 -0.83
C ALA A 175 9.95 -9.20 -0.39
N GLY A 176 8.74 -9.16 -0.96
CA GLY A 176 7.77 -8.07 -0.76
C GLY A 176 8.11 -6.77 -1.51
N ILE A 177 9.04 -6.80 -2.47
CA ILE A 177 9.42 -5.72 -3.37
C ILE A 177 8.99 -6.13 -4.78
N GLY A 178 8.06 -5.40 -5.40
CA GLY A 178 7.74 -5.60 -6.81
C GLY A 178 6.64 -6.59 -7.15
N MET A 179 5.43 -6.41 -6.60
CA MET A 179 4.29 -7.24 -7.02
C MET A 179 3.92 -7.11 -8.51
N HIS A 180 4.40 -6.09 -9.21
CA HIS A 180 4.03 -5.88 -10.61
C HIS A 180 5.23 -5.43 -11.45
N VAL A 181 5.35 -6.06 -12.62
CA VAL A 181 6.26 -5.74 -13.74
C VAL A 181 7.71 -6.26 -13.59
N ILE A 182 7.89 -7.57 -13.76
CA ILE A 182 9.02 -8.04 -14.58
C ILE A 182 8.50 -9.12 -15.55
N PRO A 183 8.40 -8.86 -16.87
CA PRO A 183 8.21 -9.91 -17.84
C PRO A 183 9.52 -10.70 -17.93
N VAL A 184 9.61 -11.82 -17.22
CA VAL A 184 10.74 -12.74 -17.37
C VAL A 184 10.27 -13.92 -18.20
N GLU A 185 10.65 -13.91 -19.47
CA GLU A 185 10.60 -15.03 -20.44
C GLU A 185 11.38 -16.29 -20.00
N LYS A 186 11.69 -16.46 -18.72
CA LYS A 186 12.31 -17.66 -18.17
C LYS A 186 11.66 -18.02 -16.84
N ALA A 187 10.85 -19.08 -16.95
CA ALA A 187 10.24 -19.81 -15.86
C ALA A 187 11.17 -19.99 -14.66
N ILE A 188 10.74 -19.52 -13.49
CA ILE A 188 11.15 -20.01 -12.17
C ILE A 188 9.85 -20.10 -11.34
N PRO A 189 9.64 -21.15 -10.52
CA PRO A 189 8.39 -21.34 -9.80
C PRO A 189 8.18 -20.18 -8.83
N ASN A 190 7.18 -19.35 -9.11
CA ASN A 190 6.72 -18.30 -8.22
C ASN A 190 6.31 -18.91 -6.87
N THR A 191 6.80 -18.35 -5.77
CA THR A 191 6.11 -18.44 -4.46
C THR A 191 4.96 -17.43 -4.35
N ASN A 192 4.59 -16.77 -5.45
CA ASN A 192 3.22 -16.38 -5.76
C ASN A 192 2.54 -17.59 -6.38
N GLN A 193 2.07 -18.52 -5.56
CA GLN A 193 1.35 -19.66 -6.10
C GLN A 193 0.06 -19.14 -6.72
N GLN A 194 -0.19 -19.51 -7.99
CA GLN A 194 -1.56 -19.64 -8.44
C GLN A 194 -2.21 -20.64 -7.49
N VAL A 195 -3.02 -20.13 -6.59
CA VAL A 195 -3.61 -20.94 -5.54
C VAL A 195 -4.86 -21.57 -6.14
N SER A 196 -4.93 -22.91 -6.17
CA SER A 196 -6.19 -23.58 -6.50
C SER A 196 -7.25 -23.19 -5.48
N VAL A 197 -8.53 -23.24 -5.85
CA VAL A 197 -9.63 -23.01 -4.91
C VAL A 197 -9.52 -23.89 -3.66
N GLU A 198 -9.00 -25.11 -3.81
CA GLU A 198 -8.74 -26.04 -2.71
C GLU A 198 -7.73 -25.47 -1.69
N HIS A 199 -6.69 -24.79 -2.14
CA HIS A 199 -5.73 -24.13 -1.25
C HIS A 199 -6.27 -22.77 -0.73
N LEU A 200 -7.13 -22.06 -1.49
CA LEU A 200 -7.86 -20.92 -0.93
C LEU A 200 -8.83 -21.34 0.19
N SER A 201 -9.42 -22.54 0.10
CA SER A 201 -10.35 -23.04 1.10
C SER A 201 -9.72 -23.16 2.50
N HIS A 202 -8.42 -23.49 2.57
CA HIS A 202 -7.66 -23.49 3.82
C HIS A 202 -7.70 -22.10 4.49
N TRP A 203 -7.39 -21.05 3.72
CA TRP A 203 -7.38 -19.67 4.22
C TRP A 203 -8.78 -19.18 4.57
N LEU A 204 -9.77 -19.46 3.71
CA LEU A 204 -11.18 -19.10 3.97
C LEU A 204 -11.77 -19.84 5.19
N ASN A 205 -11.16 -20.94 5.65
CA ASN A 205 -11.56 -21.62 6.88
C ASN A 205 -10.81 -21.11 8.11
N LYS A 206 -9.66 -20.44 7.91
CA LYS A 206 -8.80 -19.95 8.98
C LYS A 206 -9.25 -18.59 9.53
N TYR A 207 -9.93 -17.79 8.72
CA TYR A 207 -10.42 -16.46 9.10
C TYR A 207 -11.94 -16.44 9.22
N ASP A 208 -12.43 -15.62 10.14
CA ASP A 208 -13.87 -15.43 10.38
C ASP A 208 -14.41 -14.11 9.81
N THR A 209 -13.52 -13.15 9.53
CA THR A 209 -13.88 -11.81 9.02
C THR A 209 -13.35 -11.62 7.61
N PHE A 210 -14.22 -11.17 6.71
CA PHE A 210 -13.92 -10.94 5.30
C PHE A 210 -14.48 -9.58 4.87
N CYS A 211 -13.79 -8.91 3.97
CA CYS A 211 -14.33 -7.80 3.21
C CYS A 211 -14.00 -7.98 1.73
N THR A 212 -14.79 -7.38 0.85
CA THR A 212 -14.34 -7.12 -0.52
C THR A 212 -14.02 -5.64 -0.67
N MET A 213 -13.05 -5.34 -1.51
CA MET A 213 -12.57 -3.99 -1.78
C MET A 213 -12.35 -3.78 -3.28
N VAL A 214 -12.37 -2.52 -3.70
CA VAL A 214 -12.02 -2.15 -5.06
C VAL A 214 -10.60 -2.63 -5.40
N CYS A 215 -10.37 -3.14 -6.62
CA CYS A 215 -9.02 -3.55 -7.01
C CYS A 215 -8.10 -2.32 -7.18
N ALA A 216 -7.20 -2.10 -6.22
CA ALA A 216 -6.23 -1.00 -6.24
C ALA A 216 -5.46 -0.90 -7.57
N CYS A 217 -4.98 -2.04 -8.10
CA CYS A 217 -4.20 -2.07 -9.35
C CYS A 217 -5.02 -1.57 -10.54
N ARG A 218 -6.24 -2.07 -10.72
CA ARG A 218 -7.13 -1.65 -11.81
C ARG A 218 -7.56 -0.20 -11.65
N LYS A 219 -7.80 0.26 -10.41
CA LYS A 219 -8.13 1.65 -10.11
C LYS A 219 -6.98 2.60 -10.42
N ALA A 220 -5.77 2.25 -9.99
CA ALA A 220 -4.57 3.02 -10.32
C ALA A 220 -4.32 3.09 -11.83
N GLN A 221 -4.50 1.98 -12.56
CA GLN A 221 -4.39 1.95 -14.02
C GLN A 221 -5.42 2.86 -14.69
N ARG A 222 -6.70 2.80 -14.28
CA ARG A 222 -7.74 3.70 -14.79
C ARG A 222 -7.38 5.17 -14.58
N ILE A 223 -6.92 5.53 -13.38
CA ILE A 223 -6.52 6.91 -13.05
C ILE A 223 -5.34 7.35 -13.92
N ARG A 224 -4.40 6.43 -14.17
CA ARG A 224 -3.24 6.65 -15.06
C ARG A 224 -3.58 6.53 -16.55
N GLY A 225 -4.86 6.50 -16.93
CA GLY A 225 -5.31 6.41 -18.32
C GLY A 225 -4.97 5.09 -19.03
N GLU A 226 -4.65 4.05 -18.26
CA GLU A 226 -4.34 2.72 -18.75
C GLU A 226 -5.59 1.84 -18.75
N GLY A 227 -5.87 1.18 -19.88
CA GLY A 227 -6.99 0.25 -20.01
C GLY A 227 -6.55 -1.19 -19.82
N VAL A 228 -7.19 -1.91 -18.90
CA VAL A 228 -7.01 -3.37 -18.74
C VAL A 228 -8.13 -4.21 -19.34
N GLY A 229 -9.16 -3.57 -19.91
CA GLY A 229 -10.34 -4.28 -20.44
C GLY A 229 -11.32 -4.79 -19.36
N ASP A 230 -10.97 -4.63 -18.08
CA ASP A 230 -11.79 -4.92 -16.91
C ASP A 230 -12.03 -3.66 -16.07
N ILE A 231 -13.20 -3.60 -15.42
CA ILE A 231 -13.51 -2.54 -14.44
C ILE A 231 -12.83 -2.85 -13.10
N GLU A 232 -12.48 -1.80 -12.34
CA GLU A 232 -11.78 -1.93 -11.06
C GLU A 232 -12.48 -2.88 -10.09
N GLY A 233 -13.78 -2.65 -9.84
CA GLY A 233 -14.72 -3.60 -9.22
C GLY A 233 -14.33 -4.16 -7.85
N TYR A 234 -15.30 -4.72 -7.15
CA TYR A 234 -15.08 -5.44 -5.88
C TYR A 234 -14.55 -6.85 -6.16
N MET A 235 -13.22 -6.93 -6.31
CA MET A 235 -12.51 -8.12 -6.76
C MET A 235 -11.41 -8.55 -5.80
N CYS A 236 -10.87 -7.63 -4.99
CA CYS A 236 -9.92 -8.00 -3.94
C CYS A 236 -10.70 -8.37 -2.68
N ILE A 237 -10.15 -9.30 -1.88
CA ILE A 237 -10.74 -9.78 -0.64
C ILE A 237 -9.74 -9.56 0.48
N GLY A 238 -10.09 -8.77 1.50
CA GLY A 238 -9.34 -8.67 2.75
C GLY A 238 -9.81 -9.73 3.74
N VAL A 239 -8.92 -10.19 4.62
CA VAL A 239 -9.25 -11.19 5.67
C VAL A 239 -8.78 -10.78 7.06
N GLY A 240 -9.46 -11.24 8.10
CA GLY A 240 -9.09 -11.01 9.50
C GLY A 240 -9.02 -9.52 9.87
N ASP A 241 -8.00 -9.13 10.64
CA ASP A 241 -7.78 -7.74 11.09
C ASP A 241 -7.72 -6.75 9.93
N ILE A 242 -7.18 -7.15 8.77
CA ILE A 242 -7.09 -6.28 7.59
C ILE A 242 -8.49 -6.00 7.03
N ALA A 243 -9.39 -6.99 7.04
CA ALA A 243 -10.77 -6.76 6.63
C ALA A 243 -11.47 -5.74 7.53
N GLU A 244 -11.26 -5.83 8.85
CA GLU A 244 -11.79 -4.86 9.79
C GLU A 244 -11.18 -3.47 9.56
N PHE A 245 -9.86 -3.37 9.44
CA PHE A 245 -9.15 -2.12 9.20
C PHE A 245 -9.63 -1.42 7.92
N LEU A 246 -9.72 -2.12 6.79
CA LEU A 246 -10.12 -1.52 5.51
C LEU A 246 -11.52 -0.91 5.58
N VAL A 247 -12.48 -1.63 6.19
CA VAL A 247 -13.85 -1.13 6.32
C VAL A 247 -13.93 0.01 7.33
N THR A 248 -13.29 -0.12 8.50
CA THR A 248 -13.37 0.88 9.57
C THR A 248 -12.59 2.16 9.28
N SER A 249 -11.53 2.09 8.48
CA SER A 249 -10.76 3.26 8.02
C SER A 249 -11.37 3.98 6.82
N GLY A 250 -12.51 3.49 6.31
CA GLY A 250 -13.25 4.15 5.23
C GLY A 250 -12.70 3.93 3.83
N LYS A 251 -11.96 2.83 3.61
CA LYS A 251 -11.60 2.40 2.24
C LYS A 251 -12.86 1.98 1.49
N ASP A 252 -12.78 1.93 0.16
CA ASP A 252 -13.86 1.45 -0.68
C ASP A 252 -13.96 -0.09 -0.58
N ALA A 253 -14.44 -0.51 0.59
CA ALA A 253 -14.52 -1.89 1.04
C ALA A 253 -15.77 -2.08 1.92
N HIS A 254 -16.35 -3.27 1.89
CA HIS A 254 -17.46 -3.65 2.75
C HIS A 254 -17.33 -5.10 3.20
N TYR A 255 -17.86 -5.39 4.39
CA TYR A 255 -17.89 -6.75 4.91
C TYR A 255 -18.69 -7.67 4.00
N ILE A 256 -18.21 -8.89 3.86
CA ILE A 256 -18.85 -9.96 3.11
C ILE A 256 -18.87 -11.24 3.93
N SER A 257 -19.81 -12.11 3.64
CA SER A 257 -19.81 -13.48 4.11
C SER A 257 -18.73 -14.32 3.39
N ARG A 258 -18.40 -15.47 3.99
CA ARG A 258 -17.54 -16.47 3.33
C ARG A 258 -18.14 -16.99 2.02
N GLU A 259 -19.46 -17.07 1.92
CA GLU A 259 -20.16 -17.49 0.69
C GLU A 259 -19.97 -16.44 -0.43
N GLU A 260 -20.12 -15.16 -0.11
CA GLU A 260 -19.86 -14.07 -1.05
C GLU A 260 -18.38 -14.01 -1.47
N ALA A 261 -17.45 -14.28 -0.56
CA ALA A 261 -16.02 -14.42 -0.88
C ALA A 261 -15.79 -15.55 -1.90
N LEU A 262 -16.42 -16.72 -1.71
CA LEU A 262 -16.37 -17.83 -2.66
C LEU A 262 -17.01 -17.47 -4.00
N ASP A 263 -18.11 -16.70 -4.01
CA ASP A 263 -18.74 -16.24 -5.24
C ASP A 263 -17.85 -15.27 -6.03
N ILE A 264 -17.10 -14.39 -5.37
CA ILE A 264 -16.08 -13.56 -6.02
C ILE A 264 -14.99 -14.43 -6.67
N ILE A 265 -14.49 -15.43 -5.94
CA ILE A 265 -13.46 -16.37 -6.43
C ILE A 265 -13.99 -17.14 -7.65
N ASN A 266 -15.16 -17.77 -7.54
CA ASN A 266 -15.78 -18.55 -8.61
C ASN A 266 -16.09 -17.70 -9.87
N ARG A 267 -16.53 -16.44 -9.69
CA ARG A 267 -16.74 -15.52 -10.81
C ARG A 267 -15.41 -15.14 -11.48
N SER A 268 -14.35 -15.00 -10.70
CA SER A 268 -13.00 -14.69 -11.21
C SER A 268 -12.45 -15.85 -12.04
N GLU A 269 -12.61 -17.10 -11.58
CA GLU A 269 -12.21 -18.27 -12.38
C GLU A 269 -12.98 -18.38 -13.70
N LYS A 270 -14.30 -18.11 -13.68
CA LYS A 270 -15.12 -18.11 -14.90
C LYS A 270 -14.65 -17.07 -15.92
N LYS A 271 -14.01 -15.99 -15.47
CA LYS A 271 -13.38 -14.97 -16.33
C LYS A 271 -11.96 -15.34 -16.77
N GLY A 272 -11.40 -16.44 -16.26
CA GLY A 272 -10.02 -16.86 -16.53
C GLY A 272 -8.98 -16.15 -15.66
N PHE A 273 -9.41 -15.47 -14.58
CA PHE A 273 -8.50 -14.77 -13.67
C PHE A 273 -7.71 -15.74 -12.81
N VAL A 274 -6.55 -15.28 -12.34
CA VAL A 274 -5.68 -16.01 -11.43
C VAL A 274 -5.83 -15.49 -10.00
N HIS A 275 -5.83 -16.41 -9.04
CA HIS A 275 -5.85 -16.09 -7.62
C HIS A 275 -4.45 -15.97 -7.06
N GLN A 276 -4.22 -14.90 -6.30
CA GLN A 276 -2.97 -14.68 -5.59
C GLN A 276 -3.28 -14.38 -4.12
N ILE A 277 -2.53 -15.00 -3.22
CA ILE A 277 -2.56 -14.69 -1.79
C ILE A 277 -1.44 -13.73 -1.44
N VAL A 278 -1.67 -12.88 -0.46
CA VAL A 278 -0.68 -11.91 0.01
C VAL A 278 -0.24 -12.27 1.42
N ASN A 279 0.98 -12.77 1.60
CA ASN A 279 1.50 -13.35 2.85
C ASN A 279 2.66 -12.54 3.47
N VAL A 280 2.52 -11.22 3.49
CA VAL A 280 3.59 -10.29 3.91
C VAL A 280 4.04 -10.41 5.37
N ASP A 281 3.20 -10.99 6.22
CA ASP A 281 3.40 -11.10 7.66
C ASP A 281 3.85 -12.51 8.09
N GLY A 282 4.15 -13.39 7.13
CA GLY A 282 4.70 -14.72 7.36
C GLY A 282 3.97 -15.84 6.62
N PRO A 283 4.56 -17.04 6.58
CA PRO A 283 4.02 -18.17 5.81
C PRO A 283 2.67 -18.67 6.32
N GLU A 284 2.35 -18.41 7.60
CA GLU A 284 1.13 -18.85 8.27
C GLU A 284 0.08 -17.74 8.36
N ARG A 285 0.19 -16.66 7.58
CA ARG A 285 -0.81 -15.57 7.58
C ARG A 285 -0.93 -14.97 6.19
N ILE A 286 -2.15 -14.60 5.81
CA ILE A 286 -2.40 -13.74 4.65
C ILE A 286 -3.16 -12.49 5.08
N VAL A 287 -3.00 -11.41 4.31
CA VAL A 287 -3.74 -10.14 4.49
C VAL A 287 -4.89 -10.01 3.49
N GLY A 288 -4.80 -10.71 2.35
CA GLY A 288 -5.85 -10.70 1.35
C GLY A 288 -5.63 -11.66 0.20
N ILE A 289 -6.64 -11.72 -0.66
CA ILE A 289 -6.71 -12.53 -1.88
C ILE A 289 -6.99 -11.57 -3.05
N CYS A 290 -6.09 -11.57 -4.03
CA CYS A 290 -6.23 -10.82 -5.27
C CYS A 290 -6.75 -11.72 -6.39
N ASN A 291 -7.68 -11.18 -7.20
CA ASN A 291 -8.28 -11.85 -8.36
C ASN A 291 -7.87 -11.14 -9.65
N CYS A 292 -6.70 -11.50 -10.17
CA CYS A 292 -6.00 -10.78 -11.23
C CYS A 292 -6.36 -11.30 -12.63
N SER A 293 -6.56 -10.40 -13.58
CA SER A 293 -6.70 -10.69 -15.01
C SER A 293 -5.39 -11.13 -15.65
#